data_AF-A0A158S7J5-F1
#
_entry.id   AF-A0A158S7J5-F1
#
_cell.length_a   1.000
_cell.length_b   1.000
_cell.length_c   1.000
_cell.angle_alpha   90.00
_cell.angle_beta   90.00
_cell.angle_gamma   90.00
#
_symmetry.space_group_name_H-M   'P 1'
#
loop_
_entity.id
_entity.type
_entity.pdbx_description
1 polymer ?
#
loop_
_entity_poly.entity_id
_entity_poly.type
_entity_poly.pdbx_seq_one_letter_code
_entity_poly.pdbx_strand_id
1 'polypeptide(L)'
;MALIDTCACPSRLLEEEGWDDYRTSYSGDIDTQDRIVRDLELRLSDFTGIAPSCGESAQGQRYERGQYFNEHCDWFDTEAGYWRQERRCGGQRSWTAMIYLNAVEEGGRTDFTHIGLSIPPEPGCLLLWNNALPDGTPNPLTMHAARPVIRGVKYVVTKWFRVRNWQ
;
A
#
# COMPACT_ATOMS: atom_id res chain seq x y z
N MET A 1 2.33 10.51 -11.50
CA MET A 1 3.46 11.15 -10.79
C MET A 1 3.05 12.52 -10.29
N ALA A 2 2.73 13.49 -11.17
CA ALA A 2 2.29 14.83 -10.76
C ALA A 2 1.17 14.84 -9.68
N LEU A 3 0.15 13.99 -9.83
CA LEU A 3 -0.91 13.85 -8.82
C LEU A 3 -0.40 13.41 -7.43
N ILE A 4 0.64 12.58 -7.39
CA ILE A 4 1.27 12.14 -6.14
C ILE A 4 2.07 13.30 -5.55
N ASP A 5 2.84 14.02 -6.38
CA ASP A 5 3.66 15.14 -5.91
C ASP A 5 2.82 16.29 -5.31
N THR A 6 1.54 16.42 -5.69
CA THR A 6 0.63 17.43 -5.13
C THR A 6 0.07 17.09 -3.74
N CYS A 7 -0.04 15.80 -3.40
CA CYS A 7 -0.67 15.38 -2.13
C CYS A 7 0.30 14.67 -1.17
N ALA A 8 1.42 14.15 -1.66
CA ALA A 8 2.33 13.36 -0.84
C ALA A 8 3.04 14.23 0.19
N CYS A 9 2.85 13.86 1.47
CA CYS A 9 3.51 14.44 2.63
C CYS A 9 4.26 13.34 3.39
N PRO A 10 5.12 13.66 4.38
CA PRO A 10 5.79 12.65 5.19
C PRO A 10 4.79 11.60 5.70
N SER A 11 5.07 10.34 5.39
CA SER A 11 4.12 9.25 5.65
C SER A 11 3.96 9.04 7.15
N ARG A 12 2.75 8.67 7.58
CA ARG A 12 2.45 8.36 8.98
C ARG A 12 2.12 6.87 9.15
N LEU A 13 2.33 6.38 10.37
CA LEU A 13 1.82 5.10 10.84
C LEU A 13 0.51 5.34 11.60
N LEU A 14 -0.32 4.31 11.74
CA LEU A 14 -1.55 4.39 12.54
C LEU A 14 -1.26 4.46 14.04
N GLU A 15 -0.12 3.94 14.47
CA GLU A 15 0.43 4.14 15.81
C GLU A 15 1.56 5.15 15.74
N GLU A 16 1.38 6.27 16.44
CA GLU A 16 2.23 7.45 16.32
C GLU A 16 3.44 7.45 17.28
N GLU A 17 3.53 6.53 18.24
CA GLU A 17 4.56 6.61 19.30
C GLU A 17 5.81 5.75 19.04
N GLY A 18 6.95 6.40 18.83
CA GLY A 18 8.29 5.79 19.01
C GLY A 18 8.95 5.19 17.77
N TRP A 19 8.42 5.43 16.56
CA TRP A 19 8.86 4.78 15.32
C TRP A 19 9.22 5.77 14.20
N ASP A 20 9.82 6.91 14.54
CA ASP A 20 10.11 8.01 13.60
C ASP A 20 10.96 7.57 12.38
N ASP A 21 11.80 6.54 12.54
CA ASP A 21 12.65 5.98 11.48
C ASP A 21 12.08 4.71 10.83
N TYR A 22 10.83 4.34 11.09
CA TYR A 22 10.27 3.09 10.58
C TYR A 22 9.73 3.21 9.15
N ARG A 23 9.21 4.41 8.80
CA ARG A 23 8.75 4.76 7.46
C ARG A 23 9.20 6.18 7.13
N THR A 24 10.04 6.31 6.10
CA THR A 24 10.65 7.59 5.73
C THR A 24 10.16 8.12 4.38
N SER A 25 9.17 7.44 3.79
CA SER A 25 8.56 7.80 2.51
C SER A 25 7.63 9.01 2.59
N TYR A 26 7.20 9.48 1.42
CA TYR A 26 6.11 10.43 1.28
C TYR A 26 4.87 9.71 0.73
N SER A 27 3.69 10.00 1.28
CA SER A 27 2.43 9.41 0.84
C SER A 27 1.26 10.37 0.96
N GLY A 28 0.24 10.17 0.14
CA GLY A 28 -1.03 10.87 0.25
C GLY A 28 -2.10 10.16 -0.56
N ASP A 29 -3.35 10.32 -0.12
CA ASP A 29 -4.49 9.81 -0.88
C ASP A 29 -4.62 10.66 -2.15
N ILE A 30 -4.73 9.98 -3.30
CA ILE A 30 -4.90 10.65 -4.59
C ILE A 30 -6.39 10.93 -4.79
N ASP A 31 -6.72 12.08 -5.36
CA ASP A 31 -8.09 12.50 -5.61
C ASP A 31 -8.88 11.44 -6.40
N THR A 32 -9.89 10.86 -5.76
CA THR A 32 -10.78 9.85 -6.33
C THR A 32 -11.69 10.40 -7.42
N GLN A 33 -11.78 11.73 -7.57
CA GLN A 33 -12.54 12.36 -8.66
C GLN A 33 -11.69 12.53 -9.93
N ASP A 34 -10.36 12.45 -9.84
CA ASP A 34 -9.49 12.48 -11.01
C ASP A 34 -9.81 11.30 -11.94
N ARG A 35 -9.96 11.61 -13.24
CA ARG A 35 -10.37 10.61 -14.23
C ARG A 35 -9.42 9.42 -14.29
N ILE A 36 -8.11 9.66 -14.18
CA ILE A 36 -7.10 8.59 -14.24
C ILE A 36 -7.21 7.68 -13.02
N VAL A 37 -7.48 8.24 -11.84
CA VAL A 37 -7.67 7.48 -10.60
C VAL A 37 -8.94 6.64 -10.70
N ARG A 38 -10.05 7.22 -11.16
CA ARG A 38 -11.30 6.48 -11.38
C ARG A 38 -11.13 5.33 -12.37
N ASP A 39 -10.49 5.60 -13.51
CA ASP A 39 -10.23 4.58 -14.53
C ASP A 39 -9.34 3.44 -13.97
N LEU A 40 -8.35 3.78 -13.13
CA LEU A 40 -7.51 2.79 -12.44
C LEU A 40 -8.32 1.94 -11.47
N GLU A 41 -9.12 2.56 -10.60
CA GLU A 41 -9.88 1.85 -9.58
C GLU A 41 -10.93 0.92 -10.18
N LEU A 42 -11.59 1.35 -11.27
CA LEU A 42 -12.52 0.49 -12.02
C LEU A 42 -11.80 -0.72 -12.63
N ARG A 43 -10.62 -0.52 -13.24
CA ARG A 43 -9.83 -1.64 -13.78
C ARG A 43 -9.38 -2.62 -12.71
N LEU A 44 -8.98 -2.12 -11.54
CA LEU A 44 -8.63 -2.98 -10.41
C LEU A 44 -9.84 -3.76 -9.90
N SER A 45 -11.02 -3.11 -9.83
CA SER A 45 -12.26 -3.77 -9.46
C SER A 45 -12.65 -4.86 -10.46
N ASP A 46 -12.62 -4.57 -11.76
CA ASP A 46 -12.92 -5.53 -12.83
C ASP A 46 -11.94 -6.70 -12.82
N PHE A 47 -10.65 -6.44 -12.59
CA PHE A 47 -9.61 -7.48 -12.55
C PHE A 47 -9.72 -8.38 -11.32
N THR A 48 -10.02 -7.81 -10.15
CA THR A 48 -10.07 -8.55 -8.87
C THR A 48 -11.44 -9.15 -8.59
N GLY A 49 -12.50 -8.65 -9.23
CA GLY A 49 -13.89 -8.95 -8.89
C GLY A 49 -14.35 -8.34 -7.56
N ILE A 50 -13.53 -7.52 -6.89
CA ILE A 50 -13.87 -6.86 -5.63
C ILE A 50 -14.63 -5.58 -5.94
N ALA A 51 -15.79 -5.38 -5.29
CA ALA A 51 -16.60 -4.19 -5.49
C ALA A 51 -15.83 -2.90 -5.16
N PRO A 52 -15.99 -1.80 -5.94
CA PRO A 52 -15.30 -0.54 -5.67
C PRO A 52 -15.60 0.02 -4.28
N SER A 53 -16.80 -0.23 -3.76
CA SER A 53 -17.22 0.19 -2.41
C SER A 53 -16.42 -0.44 -1.28
N CYS A 54 -15.71 -1.54 -1.54
CA CYS A 54 -14.80 -2.14 -0.57
C CYS A 54 -13.39 -1.51 -0.63
N GLY A 55 -13.07 -0.71 -1.63
CA GLY A 55 -11.76 -0.10 -1.79
C GLY A 55 -11.59 1.16 -0.96
N GLU A 56 -10.51 1.25 -0.19
CA GLU A 56 -10.05 2.53 0.39
C GLU A 56 -9.62 3.50 -0.70
N SER A 57 -9.54 4.80 -0.46
CA SER A 57 -8.92 5.74 -1.41
C SER A 57 -7.53 5.24 -1.85
N ALA A 58 -7.23 5.27 -3.16
CA ALA A 58 -5.91 4.89 -3.65
C ALA A 58 -4.84 5.85 -3.09
N GLN A 59 -3.77 5.28 -2.54
CA GLN A 59 -2.66 6.06 -1.99
C GLN A 59 -1.50 6.14 -2.97
N GLY A 60 -1.06 7.35 -3.26
CA GLY A 60 0.17 7.63 -4.00
C GLY A 60 1.35 7.72 -3.05
N GLN A 61 2.47 7.12 -3.43
CA GLN A 61 3.67 7.07 -2.58
C GLN A 61 4.91 7.43 -3.40
N ARG A 62 5.80 8.21 -2.79
CA ARG A 62 7.10 8.62 -3.34
C ARG A 62 8.21 8.28 -2.36
N TYR A 63 9.27 7.66 -2.87
CA TYR A 63 10.49 7.37 -2.13
C TYR A 63 11.67 8.02 -2.86
N GLU A 64 12.28 8.99 -2.19
CA GLU A 64 13.54 9.60 -2.59
C GLU A 64 14.72 8.71 -2.19
N ARG A 65 15.93 9.10 -2.61
CA ARG A 65 17.16 8.37 -2.28
C ARG A 65 17.29 8.19 -0.75
N GLY A 66 17.53 6.96 -0.34
CA GLY A 66 17.67 6.55 1.05
C GLY A 66 16.35 6.26 1.76
N GLN A 67 15.18 6.64 1.21
CA GLN A 67 13.90 6.41 1.86
C GLN A 67 13.44 4.95 1.72
N TYR A 68 12.74 4.47 2.74
CA TYR A 68 12.29 3.09 2.89
C TYR A 68 11.01 3.00 3.73
N PHE A 69 10.46 1.79 3.80
CA PHE A 69 9.45 1.42 4.78
C PHE A 69 9.83 0.03 5.30
N ASN A 70 10.09 -0.08 6.60
CA ASN A 70 10.47 -1.33 7.25
C ASN A 70 9.39 -2.40 7.15
N GLU A 71 9.74 -3.62 7.53
CA GLU A 71 8.86 -4.79 7.47
C GLU A 71 7.54 -4.52 8.18
N HIS A 72 6.43 -4.66 7.48
CA HIS A 72 5.09 -4.49 8.02
C HIS A 72 4.11 -5.42 7.30
N CYS A 73 2.90 -5.46 7.81
CA CYS A 73 1.76 -6.04 7.11
C CYS A 73 0.73 -4.95 6.83
N ASP A 74 -0.08 -5.16 5.79
CA ASP A 74 -1.15 -4.23 5.45
C ASP A 74 -2.43 -4.44 6.26
N TRP A 75 -2.63 -5.64 6.81
CA TRP A 75 -3.73 -5.91 7.71
C TRP A 75 -3.54 -5.18 9.04
N PHE A 76 -4.66 -4.81 9.66
CA PHE A 76 -4.71 -4.16 10.97
C PHE A 76 -4.44 -5.17 12.08
N ASP A 77 -3.65 -4.77 13.06
CA ASP A 77 -3.60 -5.48 14.34
C ASP A 77 -4.96 -5.32 15.05
N THR A 78 -5.60 -6.44 15.37
CA THR A 78 -6.91 -6.45 16.01
C THR A 78 -6.87 -6.18 17.51
N GLU A 79 -5.68 -6.17 18.12
CA GLU A 79 -5.47 -5.83 19.53
C GLU A 79 -5.18 -4.33 19.72
N ALA A 80 -4.76 -3.64 18.64
CA ALA A 80 -4.43 -2.23 18.65
C ALA A 80 -5.63 -1.30 18.89
N GLY A 81 -5.35 -0.10 19.44
CA GLY A 81 -6.38 0.88 19.79
C GLY A 81 -7.23 1.37 18.61
N TYR A 82 -6.62 1.51 17.43
CA TYR A 82 -7.28 1.95 16.19
C TYR A 82 -8.27 0.91 15.64
N TRP A 83 -8.13 -0.37 15.98
CA TRP A 83 -8.97 -1.46 15.45
C TRP A 83 -10.46 -1.23 15.69
N ARG A 84 -10.84 -0.64 16.83
CA ARG A 84 -12.26 -0.36 17.14
C ARG A 84 -12.92 0.50 16.06
N GLN A 85 -12.17 1.44 15.49
CA GLN A 85 -12.64 2.32 14.43
C GLN A 85 -12.55 1.62 13.08
N GLU A 86 -11.42 1.02 12.75
CA GLU A 86 -11.20 0.30 11.48
C GLU A 86 -12.21 -0.84 11.28
N ARG A 87 -12.57 -1.54 12.36
CA ARG A 87 -13.60 -2.57 12.34
C ARG A 87 -14.97 -2.02 11.92
N ARG A 88 -15.30 -0.76 12.22
CA ARG A 88 -16.55 -0.12 11.79
C ARG A 88 -16.44 0.41 10.36
N CYS A 89 -15.25 0.88 9.99
CA CYS A 89 -14.88 1.42 8.69
C CYS A 89 -14.45 0.29 7.71
N GLY A 90 -15.38 -0.58 7.32
CA GLY A 90 -15.10 -1.65 6.35
C GLY A 90 -14.45 -2.92 6.90
N GLY A 91 -13.91 -2.92 8.13
CA GLY A 91 -13.30 -4.11 8.73
C GLY A 91 -11.82 -4.27 8.38
N GLN A 92 -11.36 -5.52 8.32
CA GLN A 92 -9.98 -5.84 7.96
C GLN A 92 -9.70 -5.52 6.48
N ARG A 93 -8.44 -5.21 6.15
CA ARG A 93 -7.94 -5.20 4.77
C ARG A 93 -7.77 -6.64 4.28
N SER A 94 -8.47 -7.01 3.22
CA SER A 94 -8.48 -8.35 2.62
C SER A 94 -7.43 -8.50 1.52
N TRP A 95 -7.27 -7.49 0.66
CA TRP A 95 -6.32 -7.53 -0.46
C TRP A 95 -5.56 -6.21 -0.57
N THR A 96 -4.33 -6.29 -1.07
CA THR A 96 -3.55 -5.13 -1.48
C THR A 96 -3.19 -5.26 -2.95
N ALA A 97 -3.45 -4.20 -3.72
CA ALA A 97 -2.96 -4.01 -5.07
C ALA A 97 -1.94 -2.86 -5.07
N MET A 98 -0.69 -3.14 -5.41
CA MET A 98 0.39 -2.14 -5.51
C MET A 98 0.96 -2.12 -6.92
N ILE A 99 1.10 -0.94 -7.50
CA ILE A 99 1.59 -0.75 -8.88
C ILE A 99 2.84 0.10 -8.86
N TYR A 100 3.91 -0.39 -9.51
CA TYR A 100 5.08 0.42 -9.80
C TYR A 100 4.80 1.38 -10.95
N LEU A 101 5.00 2.68 -10.73
CA LEU A 101 4.71 3.68 -11.75
C LEU A 101 5.93 4.02 -12.62
N ASN A 102 7.14 3.78 -12.13
CA ASN A 102 8.37 4.08 -12.85
C ASN A 102 9.47 3.05 -12.54
N ALA A 103 10.49 3.03 -13.40
CA ALA A 103 11.71 2.28 -13.15
C ALA A 103 12.57 3.07 -12.14
N VAL A 104 13.22 2.33 -11.24
CA VAL A 104 14.18 2.89 -10.28
C VAL A 104 15.57 2.48 -10.73
N GLU A 105 16.51 3.42 -10.73
CA GLU A 105 17.86 3.16 -11.26
C GLU A 105 18.63 2.15 -10.41
N GLU A 106 18.46 2.19 -9.08
CA GLU A 106 19.07 1.23 -8.15
C GLU A 106 18.31 1.18 -6.81
N GLY A 107 18.11 -0.02 -6.26
CA GLY A 107 17.36 -0.24 -5.02
C GLY A 107 15.85 -0.20 -5.19
N GLY A 108 15.11 0.20 -4.15
CA GLY A 108 13.65 0.43 -4.22
C GLY A 108 12.78 -0.81 -4.35
N ARG A 109 13.31 -2.01 -4.07
CA ARG A 109 12.58 -3.29 -4.17
C ARG A 109 11.47 -3.38 -3.14
N THR A 110 10.48 -4.23 -3.41
CA THR A 110 9.54 -4.71 -2.40
C THR A 110 9.89 -6.14 -2.05
N ASP A 111 10.27 -6.35 -0.81
CA ASP A 111 10.69 -7.66 -0.29
C ASP A 111 9.58 -8.24 0.58
N PHE A 112 9.08 -9.42 0.25
CA PHE A 112 8.23 -10.24 1.11
C PHE A 112 9.13 -11.20 1.90
N THR A 113 9.43 -10.83 3.12
CA THR A 113 10.58 -11.37 3.85
C THR A 113 10.32 -12.75 4.43
N HIS A 114 9.07 -13.06 4.76
CA HIS A 114 8.67 -14.39 5.26
C HIS A 114 8.61 -15.47 4.18
N ILE A 115 8.57 -15.10 2.90
CA ILE A 115 8.55 -16.06 1.78
C ILE A 115 9.79 -15.98 0.89
N GLY A 116 10.77 -15.13 1.24
CA GLY A 116 12.03 -14.99 0.49
C GLY A 116 11.86 -14.43 -0.93
N LEU A 117 10.80 -13.65 -1.19
CA LEU A 117 10.51 -13.07 -2.50
C LEU A 117 10.91 -11.60 -2.54
N SER A 118 11.72 -11.19 -3.52
CA SER A 118 12.14 -9.80 -3.72
C SER A 118 11.79 -9.36 -5.13
N ILE A 119 10.92 -8.35 -5.24
CA ILE A 119 10.40 -7.88 -6.52
C ILE A 119 11.03 -6.51 -6.85
N PRO A 120 11.76 -6.37 -7.97
CA PRO A 120 12.27 -5.09 -8.40
C PRO A 120 11.16 -4.17 -8.93
N PRO A 121 11.35 -2.84 -8.87
CA PRO A 121 10.41 -1.88 -9.42
C PRO A 121 10.44 -1.89 -10.96
N GLU A 122 9.36 -2.36 -11.57
CA GLU A 122 9.16 -2.37 -13.02
C GLU A 122 7.91 -1.59 -13.41
N PRO A 123 7.99 -0.53 -14.23
CA PRO A 123 6.83 0.30 -14.57
C PRO A 123 5.66 -0.52 -15.12
N GLY A 124 4.47 -0.29 -14.56
CA GLY A 124 3.24 -0.97 -14.96
C GLY A 124 3.04 -2.36 -14.33
N CYS A 125 4.03 -2.88 -13.60
CA CYS A 125 3.89 -4.15 -12.88
C CYS A 125 2.93 -3.98 -11.68
N LEU A 126 1.91 -4.83 -11.62
CA LEU A 126 0.95 -4.95 -10.53
C LEU A 126 1.35 -6.11 -9.63
N LEU A 127 1.53 -5.83 -8.34
CA LEU A 127 1.63 -6.80 -7.27
C LEU A 127 0.27 -6.86 -6.58
N LEU A 128 -0.29 -8.07 -6.47
CA LEU A 128 -1.58 -8.32 -5.84
C LEU A 128 -1.43 -9.46 -4.84
N TRP A 129 -1.82 -9.25 -3.59
CA TRP A 129 -1.76 -10.30 -2.55
C TRP A 129 -2.94 -10.24 -1.59
N ASN A 130 -3.27 -11.41 -1.03
CA ASN A 130 -4.33 -11.58 -0.05
C ASN A 130 -3.75 -11.48 1.37
N ASN A 131 -4.23 -10.48 2.11
CA ASN A 131 -3.87 -10.19 3.50
C ASN A 131 -4.57 -11.14 4.50
N ALA A 132 -5.41 -12.06 4.04
CA ALA A 132 -6.10 -13.06 4.85
C ALA A 132 -5.77 -14.49 4.42
N LEU A 133 -5.74 -15.39 5.41
CA LEU A 133 -5.73 -16.84 5.22
C LEU A 133 -7.12 -17.35 4.79
N PRO A 134 -7.25 -18.61 4.32
CA PRO A 134 -8.54 -19.18 3.94
C PRO A 134 -9.61 -19.17 5.03
N ASP A 135 -9.20 -19.14 6.30
CA ASP A 135 -10.10 -19.04 7.46
C ASP A 135 -10.49 -17.58 7.82
N GLY A 136 -9.98 -16.61 7.06
CA GLY A 136 -10.23 -15.18 7.24
C GLY A 136 -9.34 -14.47 8.26
N THR A 137 -8.40 -15.18 8.90
CA THR A 137 -7.44 -14.58 9.83
C THR A 137 -6.31 -13.84 9.07
N PRO A 138 -5.64 -12.84 9.68
CA PRO A 138 -4.54 -12.14 9.03
C PRO A 138 -3.43 -13.07 8.55
N ASN A 139 -2.94 -12.85 7.34
CA ASN A 139 -1.90 -13.67 6.73
C ASN A 139 -0.50 -13.14 7.11
N PRO A 140 0.26 -13.82 7.98
CA PRO A 140 1.59 -13.36 8.37
C PRO A 140 2.63 -13.50 7.26
N LEU A 141 2.36 -14.28 6.20
CA LEU A 141 3.29 -14.48 5.08
C LEU A 141 3.36 -13.27 4.14
N THR A 142 2.47 -12.27 4.31
CA THR A 142 2.49 -11.01 3.57
C THR A 142 3.37 -9.95 4.22
N MET A 143 4.17 -10.31 5.24
CA MET A 143 5.17 -9.41 5.82
C MET A 143 6.10 -8.91 4.72
N HIS A 144 6.14 -7.61 4.52
CA HIS A 144 6.90 -7.01 3.44
C HIS A 144 7.50 -5.66 3.80
N ALA A 145 8.56 -5.28 3.08
CA ALA A 145 9.27 -4.02 3.26
C ALA A 145 9.54 -3.36 1.91
N ALA A 146 9.48 -2.03 1.89
CA ALA A 146 10.01 -1.24 0.79
C ALA A 146 11.49 -0.95 1.07
N ARG A 147 12.39 -1.61 0.34
CA ARG A 147 13.84 -1.44 0.51
C ARG A 147 14.30 -0.05 0.06
N PRO A 148 15.38 0.48 0.65
CA PRO A 148 15.88 1.81 0.33
C PRO A 148 16.11 2.01 -1.18
N VAL A 149 15.73 3.19 -1.68
CA VAL A 149 16.16 3.65 -3.01
C VAL A 149 17.63 4.05 -2.94
N ILE A 150 18.49 3.41 -3.73
CA ILE A 150 19.92 3.72 -3.74
C ILE A 150 20.22 4.84 -4.75
N ARG A 151 19.58 4.79 -5.93
CA ARG A 151 19.68 5.81 -6.97
C ARG A 151 18.34 5.98 -7.71
N GLY A 152 18.01 7.22 -8.06
CA GLY A 152 16.74 7.61 -8.67
C GLY A 152 15.65 7.93 -7.63
N VAL A 153 14.39 7.77 -8.04
CA VAL A 153 13.18 7.98 -7.22
C VAL A 153 12.19 6.86 -7.53
N LYS A 154 11.44 6.40 -6.54
CA LYS A 154 10.38 5.38 -6.70
C LYS A 154 9.01 6.01 -6.50
N TYR A 155 8.11 5.75 -7.43
CA TYR A 155 6.69 6.05 -7.31
C TYR A 155 5.87 4.77 -7.38
N VAL A 156 4.95 4.62 -6.45
CA VAL A 156 3.97 3.54 -6.46
C VAL A 156 2.57 4.07 -6.14
N VAL A 157 1.56 3.31 -6.55
CA VAL A 157 0.18 3.48 -6.09
C VAL A 157 -0.23 2.21 -5.39
N THR A 158 -0.86 2.36 -4.23
CA THR A 158 -1.38 1.24 -3.44
C THR A 158 -2.88 1.44 -3.23
N LYS A 159 -3.65 0.38 -3.51
CA LYS A 159 -5.08 0.30 -3.25
C LYS A 159 -5.31 -0.86 -2.29
N TRP A 160 -5.89 -0.57 -1.14
CA TRP A 160 -6.32 -1.58 -0.19
C TRP A 160 -7.81 -1.84 -0.33
N PHE A 161 -8.18 -3.11 -0.21
CA PHE A 161 -9.57 -3.55 -0.21
C PHE A 161 -9.95 -4.04 1.17
N ARG A 162 -11.12 -3.64 1.64
CA ARG A 162 -11.75 -4.05 2.90
C ARG A 162 -12.61 -5.29 2.70
N VAL A 163 -12.91 -5.98 3.79
CA VAL A 163 -13.84 -7.14 3.79
C VAL A 163 -15.31 -6.73 3.64
N ARG A 164 -15.66 -5.46 3.90
CA ARG A 164 -16.99 -4.87 3.74
C ARG A 164 -16.87 -3.49 3.11
N ASN A 165 -18.01 -2.88 2.78
CA ASN A 165 -18.05 -1.51 2.29
C ASN A 165 -17.28 -0.57 3.23
N TRP A 166 -16.32 0.15 2.67
CA TRP A 166 -15.53 1.16 3.36
C TRP A 166 -16.39 2.44 3.52
N GLN A 167 -16.24 3.11 4.66
CA GLN A 167 -17.12 4.22 5.09
C GLN A 167 -16.34 5.44 5.53
#